data_AF-A0A8J3P1Q9-F1
#
_entry.id   AF-A0A8J3P1Q9-F1
#
_cell.length_a   1.000
_cell.length_b   1.000
_cell.length_c   1.000
_cell.angle_alpha   90.00
_cell.angle_beta   90.00
_cell.angle_gamma   90.00
#
_symmetry.space_group_name_H-M   'P 1'
#
loop_
_entity.id
_entity.type
_entity.pdbx_description
1 polymer ?
#
loop_
_entity_poly.entity_id
_entity_poly.type
_entity_poly.pdbx_seq_one_letter_code
_entity_poly.pdbx_strand_id
1 'polypeptide(L)'
;MSDDDDEAFERIANGLADAVLMSWIGDGTLAIEGKSAEEVQKEFVLLARQKIAEGYTFPVTQDHRPRLLKNAARSEAEKDLTLAVLLKMTWVEHWVNGMIDYVTARQDLSNETASVLIRELRLRSKMTAAWEILDLPEIPAEHIAAVDELSKHRNHFVHYKWRGEGDDAVDLVLKALRRADAAIEYFQQLEEQVLYGGRSSELSIFRQPEPPGITSETALSQSLERSS
;
A
#
# COMPACT_ATOMS: atom_id res chain seq x y z
N MET A 1 33.53 -3.86 12.37
CA MET A 1 32.67 -3.86 11.19
C MET A 1 33.60 -3.71 10.00
N SER A 2 33.42 -4.55 8.98
CA SER A 2 34.02 -4.28 7.68
C SER A 2 33.32 -3.09 7.04
N ASP A 3 33.96 -2.44 6.06
CA ASP A 3 33.33 -1.37 5.27
C ASP A 3 31.97 -1.83 4.69
N ASP A 4 31.86 -3.11 4.31
CA ASP A 4 30.60 -3.74 3.85
C ASP A 4 29.49 -3.76 4.92
N ASP A 5 29.84 -3.91 6.21
CA ASP A 5 28.87 -3.92 7.30
C ASP A 5 28.33 -2.51 7.56
N ASP A 6 29.20 -1.49 7.47
CA ASP A 6 28.86 -0.08 7.63
C ASP A 6 27.90 0.37 6.51
N GLU A 7 28.20 0.02 5.26
CA GLU A 7 27.33 0.33 4.11
C GLU A 7 25.96 -0.35 4.23
N ALA A 8 25.93 -1.64 4.63
CA ALA A 8 24.68 -2.36 4.83
C ALA A 8 23.83 -1.74 5.94
N PHE A 9 24.46 -1.32 7.04
CA PHE A 9 23.79 -0.64 8.14
C PHE A 9 23.23 0.71 7.72
N GLU A 10 24.02 1.55 7.03
CA GLU A 10 23.57 2.84 6.53
C GLU A 10 22.36 2.71 5.60
N ARG A 11 22.37 1.71 4.69
CA ARG A 11 21.25 1.45 3.80
C ARG A 11 19.97 1.09 4.57
N ILE A 12 20.07 0.25 5.60
CA ILE A 12 18.93 -0.11 6.46
C ILE A 12 18.43 1.12 7.23
N ALA A 13 19.34 1.87 7.84
CA ALA A 13 19.00 3.07 8.61
C ALA A 13 18.28 4.11 7.73
N ASN A 14 18.78 4.34 6.52
CA ASN A 14 18.17 5.24 5.56
C ASN A 14 16.78 4.76 5.11
N GLY A 15 16.62 3.47 4.81
CA GLY A 15 15.31 2.90 4.47
C GLY A 15 14.29 3.02 5.61
N LEU A 16 14.73 2.84 6.86
CA LEU A 16 13.87 3.03 8.04
C LEU A 16 13.51 4.51 8.24
N ALA A 17 14.49 5.41 8.09
CA ALA A 17 14.24 6.85 8.18
C ALA A 17 13.22 7.32 7.14
N ASP A 18 13.32 6.83 5.91
CA ASP A 18 12.37 7.10 4.84
C ASP A 18 10.96 6.59 5.18
N ALA A 19 10.85 5.36 5.68
CA ALA A 19 9.58 4.78 6.07
C ALA A 19 8.90 5.58 7.20
N VAL A 20 9.66 6.02 8.21
CA VAL A 20 9.13 6.86 9.30
C VAL A 20 8.72 8.24 8.77
N LEU A 21 9.54 8.85 7.92
CA LEU A 21 9.22 10.14 7.28
C LEU A 21 7.89 10.06 6.52
N MET A 22 7.74 9.06 5.65
CA MET A 22 6.55 8.88 4.83
C MET A 22 5.31 8.55 5.68
N SER A 23 5.47 7.81 6.77
CA SER A 23 4.38 7.57 7.72
C SER A 23 3.92 8.85 8.40
N TRP A 24 4.85 9.68 8.89
CA TRP A 24 4.53 10.94 9.57
C TRP A 24 3.95 12.00 8.64
N ILE A 25 4.34 11.98 7.37
CA ILE A 25 3.65 12.80 6.36
C ILE A 25 2.25 12.26 6.14
N GLY A 26 2.10 10.94 5.97
CA GLY A 26 0.82 10.26 5.76
C GLY A 26 -0.20 10.55 6.86
N ASP A 27 0.18 10.44 8.12
CA ASP A 27 -0.72 10.68 9.27
C ASP A 27 -0.88 12.16 9.66
N GLY A 28 -0.12 13.07 9.03
CA GLY A 28 -0.17 14.50 9.31
C GLY A 28 0.69 14.98 10.48
N THR A 29 1.43 14.08 11.13
CA THR A 29 2.44 14.43 12.15
C THR A 29 3.47 15.42 11.61
N LEU A 30 3.79 15.34 10.31
CA LEU A 30 4.69 16.24 9.61
C LEU A 30 3.99 16.88 8.40
N ALA A 31 3.61 18.15 8.53
CA ALA A 31 3.00 18.93 7.45
C ALA A 31 4.01 19.26 6.33
N ILE A 32 3.57 19.25 5.07
CA ILE A 32 4.43 19.46 3.89
C ILE A 32 4.03 20.69 3.06
N GLU A 33 2.88 21.28 3.35
CA GLU A 33 2.29 22.38 2.60
C GLU A 33 3.18 23.62 2.65
N GLY A 34 3.57 24.13 1.48
CA GLY A 34 4.42 25.31 1.36
C GLY A 34 5.89 25.10 1.74
N LYS A 35 6.32 23.87 2.05
CA LYS A 35 7.71 23.54 2.42
C LYS A 35 8.46 22.88 1.25
N SER A 36 9.72 23.25 1.08
CA SER A 36 10.68 22.52 0.23
C SER A 36 11.05 21.16 0.86
N ALA A 37 11.53 20.22 0.05
CA ALA A 37 12.02 18.93 0.56
C ALA A 37 13.11 19.08 1.65
N GLU A 38 14.00 20.07 1.51
CA GLU A 38 15.05 20.34 2.50
C GLU A 38 14.48 20.81 3.85
N GLU A 39 13.43 21.65 3.82
CA GLU A 39 12.74 22.10 5.03
C GLU A 39 12.02 20.94 5.72
N VAL A 40 11.31 20.11 4.95
CA VAL A 40 10.65 18.90 5.47
C VAL A 40 11.67 17.96 6.11
N GLN A 41 12.82 17.74 5.47
CA GLN A 41 13.88 16.90 6.00
C GLN A 41 14.46 17.44 7.32
N LYS A 42 14.72 18.76 7.38
CA LYS A 42 15.22 19.41 8.60
C LYS A 42 14.24 19.25 9.76
N GLU A 43 12.95 19.48 9.50
CA GLU A 43 11.90 19.36 10.50
C GLU A 43 11.71 17.90 10.96
N PHE A 44 11.75 16.95 10.02
CA PHE A 44 11.75 15.53 10.33
C PHE A 44 12.89 15.15 11.29
N VAL A 45 14.12 15.56 10.99
CA VAL A 45 15.28 15.24 11.85
C VAL A 45 15.12 15.84 13.25
N LEU A 46 14.60 17.07 13.36
CA LEU A 46 14.35 17.71 14.66
C LEU A 46 13.27 16.94 15.45
N LEU A 47 12.15 16.62 14.81
CA LEU A 47 11.06 15.89 15.42
C LEU A 47 11.46 14.46 15.83
N ALA A 48 12.20 13.76 14.97
CA ALA A 48 12.72 12.43 15.25
C ALA A 48 13.64 12.43 16.49
N ARG A 49 14.55 13.40 16.59
CA ARG A 49 15.42 13.55 17.77
C ARG A 49 14.62 13.82 19.03
N GLN A 50 13.62 14.68 18.96
CA GLN A 50 12.74 14.95 20.10
C GLN A 50 12.02 13.68 20.56
N LYS A 51 11.36 12.96 19.64
CA LYS A 51 10.64 11.72 19.94
C LYS A 51 11.56 10.64 20.54
N ILE A 52 12.77 10.49 20.01
CA ILE A 52 13.78 9.58 20.57
C ILE A 52 14.15 9.99 22.01
N ALA A 53 14.37 11.28 22.27
CA ALA A 53 14.70 11.77 23.60
C ALA A 53 13.54 11.58 24.60
N GLU A 54 12.30 11.61 24.13
CA GLU A 54 11.08 11.30 24.91
C GLU A 54 10.87 9.79 25.12
N GLY A 55 11.73 8.94 24.56
CA GLY A 55 11.61 7.48 24.67
C GLY A 55 10.51 6.90 23.78
N TYR A 56 10.10 7.62 22.73
CA TYR A 56 9.10 7.15 21.78
C TYR A 56 9.59 5.89 21.05
N THR A 57 8.75 4.87 21.04
CA THR A 57 8.98 3.64 20.27
C THR A 57 8.32 3.77 18.91
N PHE A 58 9.09 3.65 17.84
CA PHE A 58 8.56 3.68 16.48
C PHE A 58 7.88 2.34 16.16
N PRO A 59 6.55 2.30 15.97
CA PRO A 59 5.90 1.09 15.51
C PRO A 59 6.37 0.80 14.08
N VAL A 60 6.94 -0.38 13.87
CA VAL A 60 7.36 -0.83 12.54
C VAL A 60 6.22 -1.66 11.95
N THR A 61 5.52 -1.09 10.97
CA THR A 61 4.53 -1.83 10.18
C THR A 61 5.13 -2.15 8.83
N GLN A 62 5.06 -3.42 8.42
CA GLN A 62 5.54 -3.85 7.13
C GLN A 62 4.44 -3.68 6.06
N ASP A 63 4.73 -2.87 5.04
CA ASP A 63 3.83 -2.76 3.88
C ASP A 63 4.00 -3.97 2.94
N HIS A 64 3.00 -4.83 2.92
CA HIS A 64 2.96 -6.00 2.03
C HIS A 64 2.27 -5.74 0.69
N ARG A 65 1.70 -4.55 0.47
CA ARG A 65 0.97 -4.19 -0.76
C ARG A 65 1.79 -4.41 -2.03
N PRO A 66 3.08 -3.99 -2.14
CA PRO A 66 3.87 -4.24 -3.34
C PRO A 66 4.05 -5.74 -3.64
N ARG A 67 4.22 -6.55 -2.57
CA ARG A 67 4.35 -8.00 -2.70
C ARG A 67 3.05 -8.67 -3.14
N LEU A 68 1.90 -8.17 -2.68
CA LEU A 68 0.58 -8.66 -3.12
C LEU A 68 0.40 -8.47 -4.63
N LEU A 69 0.69 -7.28 -5.17
CA LEU A 69 0.58 -7.01 -6.61
C LEU A 69 1.56 -7.84 -7.42
N LYS A 70 2.81 -7.95 -6.96
CA LYS A 70 3.82 -8.81 -7.62
C LYS A 70 3.36 -10.27 -7.70
N ASN A 71 2.84 -10.80 -6.60
CA ASN A 71 2.34 -12.16 -6.56
C ASN A 71 1.08 -12.32 -7.43
N ALA A 72 0.19 -11.32 -7.46
CA ALA A 72 -1.00 -11.35 -8.31
C ALA A 72 -0.62 -11.43 -9.80
N ALA A 73 0.32 -10.59 -10.24
CA ALA A 73 0.83 -10.62 -11.60
C ALA A 73 1.46 -11.97 -11.98
N ARG A 74 2.23 -12.58 -11.05
CA ARG A 74 2.75 -13.94 -11.25
C ARG A 74 1.63 -14.97 -11.39
N SER A 75 0.61 -14.92 -10.52
CA SER A 75 -0.54 -15.83 -10.59
C SER A 75 -1.32 -15.69 -11.89
N GLU A 76 -1.46 -14.48 -12.45
CA GLU A 76 -2.08 -14.28 -13.76
C GLU A 76 -1.26 -14.92 -14.88
N ALA A 77 0.07 -14.79 -14.86
CA ALA A 77 0.96 -15.42 -15.83
C ALA A 77 0.89 -16.96 -15.76
N GLU A 78 0.71 -17.51 -14.57
CA GLU A 78 0.52 -18.95 -14.31
C GLU A 78 -0.91 -19.43 -14.56
N LYS A 79 -1.83 -18.53 -14.96
CA LYS A 79 -3.27 -18.77 -15.15
C LYS A 79 -4.02 -19.19 -13.88
N ASP A 80 -3.44 -18.98 -12.70
CA ASP A 80 -4.15 -19.05 -11.42
C ASP A 80 -4.92 -17.74 -11.17
N LEU A 81 -5.98 -17.55 -11.96
CA LEU A 81 -6.80 -16.33 -11.92
C LEU A 81 -7.51 -16.14 -10.58
N THR A 82 -7.80 -17.23 -9.90
CA THR A 82 -8.41 -17.21 -8.57
C THR A 82 -7.48 -16.55 -7.57
N LEU A 83 -6.23 -17.00 -7.51
CA LEU A 83 -5.25 -16.43 -6.60
C LEU A 83 -4.95 -14.96 -6.96
N ALA A 84 -4.89 -14.63 -8.25
CA ALA A 84 -4.76 -13.25 -8.70
C ALA A 84 -5.90 -12.35 -8.19
N VAL A 85 -7.15 -12.80 -8.32
CA VAL A 85 -8.34 -12.08 -7.79
C VAL A 85 -8.24 -11.89 -6.29
N LEU A 86 -7.86 -12.94 -5.53
CA LEU A 86 -7.72 -12.85 -4.07
C LEU A 86 -6.64 -11.84 -3.67
N LEU A 87 -5.47 -11.87 -4.31
CA LEU A 87 -4.36 -10.99 -3.99
C LEU A 87 -4.65 -9.52 -4.31
N LYS A 88 -5.23 -9.23 -5.48
CA LYS A 88 -5.68 -7.87 -5.84
C LYS A 88 -6.78 -7.37 -4.91
N MET A 89 -7.72 -8.25 -4.54
CA MET A 89 -8.79 -7.85 -3.62
C MET A 89 -8.25 -7.51 -2.22
N THR A 90 -7.32 -8.32 -1.70
CA THR A 90 -6.62 -8.04 -0.44
C THR A 90 -5.83 -6.74 -0.50
N TRP A 91 -5.16 -6.46 -1.63
CA TRP A 91 -4.46 -5.20 -1.84
C TRP A 91 -5.41 -4.00 -1.72
N VAL A 92 -6.56 -4.03 -2.41
CA VAL A 92 -7.55 -2.94 -2.37
C VAL A 92 -8.08 -2.74 -0.96
N GLU A 93 -8.38 -3.82 -0.24
CA GLU A 93 -8.84 -3.74 1.15
C GLU A 93 -7.80 -3.09 2.07
N HIS A 94 -6.52 -3.45 1.94
CA HIS A 94 -5.44 -2.82 2.70
C HIS A 94 -5.23 -1.35 2.32
N TRP A 95 -5.33 -1.02 1.03
CA TRP A 95 -5.22 0.36 0.57
C TRP A 95 -6.34 1.23 1.15
N VAL A 96 -7.61 0.81 1.04
CA VAL A 96 -8.75 1.57 1.58
C VAL A 96 -8.62 1.74 3.10
N ASN A 97 -8.25 0.68 3.81
CA ASN A 97 -8.09 0.75 5.26
C ASN A 97 -6.94 1.69 5.67
N GLY A 98 -5.81 1.66 4.94
CA GLY A 98 -4.68 2.56 5.19
C GLY A 98 -5.03 4.03 4.92
N MET A 99 -5.78 4.31 3.85
CA MET A 99 -6.28 5.66 3.57
C MET A 99 -7.20 6.18 4.69
N ILE A 100 -8.12 5.35 5.19
CA ILE A 100 -8.98 5.72 6.33
C ILE A 100 -8.12 6.02 7.55
N ASP A 101 -7.18 5.14 7.90
CA ASP A 101 -6.32 5.28 9.07
C ASP A 101 -5.54 6.61 9.03
N TYR A 102 -4.82 6.88 7.93
CA TYR A 102 -4.06 8.12 7.75
C TYR A 102 -4.94 9.37 7.84
N VAL A 103 -6.09 9.37 7.16
CA VAL A 103 -6.94 10.56 7.09
C VAL A 103 -7.64 10.83 8.42
N THR A 104 -8.05 9.78 9.14
CA THR A 104 -8.58 9.93 10.49
C THR A 104 -7.54 10.49 11.46
N ALA A 105 -6.28 10.05 11.36
CA ALA A 105 -5.19 10.61 12.14
C ALA A 105 -4.95 12.10 11.83
N ARG A 106 -4.97 12.50 10.54
CA ARG A 106 -4.84 13.90 10.12
C ARG A 106 -5.93 14.81 10.66
N GLN A 107 -7.13 14.27 10.84
CA GLN A 107 -8.29 14.99 11.36
C GLN A 107 -8.39 14.94 12.89
N ASP A 108 -7.37 14.40 13.58
CA ASP A 108 -7.34 14.21 15.04
C ASP A 108 -8.56 13.40 15.54
N LEU A 109 -9.05 12.47 14.72
CA LEU A 109 -10.10 11.54 15.10
C LEU A 109 -9.50 10.38 15.91
N SER A 110 -10.29 9.85 16.83
CA SER A 110 -9.81 8.78 17.71
C SER A 110 -9.55 7.47 16.97
N ASN A 111 -8.57 6.69 17.43
CA ASN A 111 -8.28 5.35 16.90
C ASN A 111 -9.49 4.42 16.94
N GLU A 112 -10.39 4.59 17.92
CA GLU A 112 -11.64 3.85 17.99
C GLU A 112 -12.55 4.19 16.80
N THR A 113 -12.60 5.45 16.39
CA THR A 113 -13.37 5.89 15.23
C THR A 113 -12.84 5.25 13.95
N ALA A 114 -11.52 5.33 13.73
CA ALA A 114 -10.86 4.66 12.60
C ALA A 114 -11.16 3.16 12.58
N SER A 115 -11.01 2.50 13.73
CA SER A 115 -11.29 1.07 13.91
C SER A 115 -12.73 0.70 13.57
N VAL A 116 -13.72 1.50 13.99
CA VAL A 116 -15.14 1.28 13.65
C VAL A 116 -15.35 1.39 12.14
N LEU A 117 -14.84 2.43 11.49
CA LEU A 117 -14.95 2.61 10.04
C LEU A 117 -14.30 1.43 9.29
N ILE A 118 -13.15 0.96 9.75
CA ILE A 118 -12.40 -0.14 9.13
C ILE A 118 -13.09 -1.50 9.35
N ARG A 119 -13.63 -1.77 10.55
CA ARG A 119 -14.15 -3.11 10.89
C ARG A 119 -15.61 -3.31 10.52
N GLU A 120 -16.44 -2.29 10.70
CA GLU A 120 -17.90 -2.44 10.61
C GLU A 120 -18.42 -2.17 9.19
N LEU A 121 -17.70 -1.38 8.40
CA LEU A 121 -18.15 -1.03 7.06
C LEU A 121 -17.69 -2.06 6.02
N ARG A 122 -18.61 -2.40 5.11
CA ARG A 122 -18.27 -3.15 3.90
C ARG A 122 -17.38 -2.31 3.00
N LEU A 123 -16.53 -2.95 2.20
CA LEU A 123 -15.56 -2.25 1.35
C LEU A 123 -16.20 -1.16 0.46
N ARG A 124 -17.34 -1.45 -0.17
CA ARG A 124 -18.08 -0.45 -0.95
C ARG A 124 -18.47 0.77 -0.11
N SER A 125 -18.96 0.56 1.11
CA SER A 125 -19.33 1.65 2.03
C SER A 125 -18.12 2.44 2.53
N LYS A 126 -16.95 1.80 2.65
CA LYS A 126 -15.70 2.49 2.95
C LYS A 126 -15.30 3.46 1.82
N MET A 127 -15.38 3.01 0.58
CA MET A 127 -15.03 3.80 -0.61
C MET A 127 -16.10 4.84 -1.02
N THR A 128 -17.25 4.88 -0.34
CA THR A 128 -18.30 5.87 -0.61
C THR A 128 -18.64 6.68 0.64
N ALA A 129 -19.43 6.12 1.56
CA ALA A 129 -19.95 6.86 2.71
C ALA A 129 -18.85 7.27 3.69
N ALA A 130 -17.91 6.38 4.04
CA ALA A 130 -16.79 6.76 4.90
C ALA A 130 -15.87 7.77 4.20
N TRP A 131 -15.65 7.58 2.89
CA TRP A 131 -14.86 8.47 2.05
C TRP A 131 -15.40 9.90 2.06
N GLU A 132 -16.71 10.04 1.90
CA GLU A 132 -17.42 11.33 1.98
C GLU A 132 -17.35 11.96 3.37
N ILE A 133 -17.55 11.17 4.44
CA ILE A 133 -17.45 11.65 5.83
C ILE A 133 -16.05 12.18 6.13
N LEU A 134 -15.01 11.55 5.56
CA LEU A 134 -13.61 11.95 5.73
C LEU A 134 -13.19 13.09 4.80
N ASP A 135 -14.13 13.69 4.04
CA ASP A 135 -13.87 14.78 3.09
C ASP A 135 -12.76 14.44 2.07
N LEU A 136 -12.73 13.17 1.63
CA LEU A 136 -11.77 12.70 0.63
C LEU A 136 -12.30 12.93 -0.78
N PRO A 137 -11.42 13.12 -1.79
CA PRO A 137 -11.85 13.26 -3.18
C PRO A 137 -12.65 12.05 -3.64
N GLU A 138 -13.81 12.29 -4.26
CA GLU A 138 -14.71 11.23 -4.71
C GLU A 138 -14.00 10.26 -5.67
N ILE A 139 -14.15 8.96 -5.41
CA ILE A 139 -13.67 7.92 -6.30
C ILE A 139 -14.65 7.78 -7.48
N PRO A 140 -14.18 7.89 -8.74
CA PRO A 140 -15.01 7.67 -9.92
C PRO A 140 -15.79 6.35 -9.87
N ALA A 141 -17.07 6.42 -10.24
CA ALA A 141 -17.98 5.28 -10.18
C ALA A 141 -17.48 4.05 -10.97
N GLU A 142 -16.69 4.25 -12.01
CA GLU A 142 -16.10 3.17 -12.81
C GLU A 142 -15.06 2.34 -12.05
N HIS A 143 -14.26 2.97 -11.17
CA HIS A 143 -13.28 2.28 -10.32
C HIS A 143 -13.98 1.54 -9.18
N ILE A 144 -15.00 2.15 -8.56
CA ILE A 144 -15.87 1.46 -7.58
C ILE A 144 -16.53 0.23 -8.23
N ALA A 145 -17.04 0.37 -9.45
CA ALA A 145 -17.67 -0.73 -10.18
C ALA A 145 -16.68 -1.85 -10.52
N ALA A 146 -15.42 -1.51 -10.82
CA ALA A 146 -14.35 -2.49 -11.06
C ALA A 146 -14.03 -3.29 -9.79
N VAL A 147 -13.91 -2.63 -8.63
CA VAL A 147 -13.68 -3.29 -7.34
C VAL A 147 -14.86 -4.18 -6.96
N ASP A 148 -16.10 -3.73 -7.17
CA ASP A 148 -17.30 -4.53 -6.92
C ASP A 148 -17.36 -5.78 -7.81
N GLU A 149 -16.96 -5.67 -9.08
CA GLU A 149 -16.86 -6.81 -9.99
C GLU A 149 -15.82 -7.81 -9.50
N LEU A 150 -14.62 -7.35 -9.13
CA LEU A 150 -13.57 -8.19 -8.55
C LEU A 150 -14.02 -8.88 -7.26
N SER A 151 -14.73 -8.15 -6.39
CA SER A 151 -15.28 -8.67 -5.14
C SER A 151 -16.31 -9.77 -5.38
N LYS A 152 -17.15 -9.66 -6.43
CA LYS A 152 -18.08 -10.73 -6.82
C LYS A 152 -17.33 -11.99 -7.25
N HIS A 153 -16.26 -11.87 -8.02
CA HIS A 153 -15.43 -13.02 -8.42
C HIS A 153 -14.76 -13.68 -7.20
N ARG A 154 -14.19 -12.87 -6.29
CA ARG A 154 -13.63 -13.34 -5.02
C ARG A 154 -14.68 -14.12 -4.21
N ASN A 155 -15.88 -13.58 -4.07
CA ASN A 155 -16.96 -14.20 -3.31
C ASN A 155 -17.52 -15.47 -4.00
N HIS A 156 -17.56 -15.53 -5.33
CA HIS A 156 -17.95 -16.76 -6.04
C HIS A 156 -17.01 -17.91 -5.71
N PHE A 157 -15.70 -17.65 -5.70
CA PHE A 157 -14.71 -18.65 -5.32
C PHE A 157 -14.80 -19.03 -3.84
N VAL A 158 -14.74 -18.05 -2.94
CA VAL A 158 -14.73 -18.29 -1.48
C VAL A 158 -15.99 -19.00 -0.99
N HIS A 159 -17.14 -18.74 -1.62
CA HIS A 159 -18.42 -19.34 -1.23
C HIS A 159 -18.86 -20.53 -2.11
N TYR A 160 -17.94 -21.12 -2.89
CA TYR A 160 -18.22 -22.29 -3.74
C TYR A 160 -19.47 -22.14 -4.63
N LYS A 161 -19.76 -20.91 -5.10
CA LYS A 161 -20.85 -20.67 -6.04
C LYS A 161 -20.37 -20.99 -7.45
N TRP A 162 -20.19 -22.28 -7.72
CA TRP A 162 -19.70 -22.79 -9.01
C TRP A 162 -20.69 -22.41 -10.13
N ARG A 163 -20.26 -21.54 -11.04
CA ARG A 163 -20.86 -21.43 -12.37
C ARG A 163 -20.21 -22.51 -13.24
N GLY A 164 -20.97 -23.10 -14.17
CA GLY A 164 -20.45 -24.11 -15.07
C GLY A 164 -19.17 -23.65 -15.75
N GLU A 165 -18.20 -24.56 -15.86
CA GLU A 165 -16.93 -24.34 -16.55
C GLU A 165 -17.22 -24.09 -18.04
N GLY A 166 -16.96 -22.88 -18.50
CA GLY A 166 -17.04 -22.49 -19.90
C GLY A 166 -16.07 -21.35 -20.17
N ASP A 167 -15.56 -21.26 -21.40
CA ASP A 167 -14.56 -20.26 -21.80
C ASP A 167 -15.00 -18.82 -21.46
N ASP A 168 -16.30 -18.55 -21.56
CA ASP A 168 -16.91 -17.27 -21.16
C ASP A 168 -16.60 -16.86 -19.72
N ALA A 169 -16.47 -17.82 -18.78
CA ALA A 169 -16.19 -17.52 -17.38
C ALA A 169 -14.75 -17.02 -17.17
N VAL A 170 -13.79 -17.58 -17.91
CA VAL A 170 -12.38 -17.18 -17.86
C VAL A 170 -12.21 -15.75 -18.40
N ASP A 171 -12.84 -15.47 -19.53
CA ASP A 171 -12.79 -14.15 -20.16
C ASP A 171 -13.38 -13.05 -19.27
N LEU A 172 -14.47 -13.36 -18.56
CA LEU A 172 -15.06 -12.44 -17.58
C LEU A 172 -14.11 -12.14 -16.42
N VAL A 173 -13.41 -13.14 -15.88
CA VAL A 173 -12.43 -12.94 -14.80
C VAL A 173 -11.24 -12.10 -15.28
N LEU A 174 -10.71 -12.39 -16.47
CA LEU A 174 -9.62 -11.61 -17.07
C LEU A 174 -10.03 -10.15 -17.29
N LYS A 175 -11.27 -9.92 -17.75
CA LYS A 175 -11.82 -8.57 -17.89
C LYS A 175 -11.91 -7.85 -16.54
N ALA A 176 -12.39 -8.53 -15.50
CA ALA A 176 -12.45 -7.96 -14.15
C ALA A 176 -11.06 -7.61 -13.59
N LEU A 177 -10.07 -8.49 -13.80
CA LEU A 177 -8.67 -8.27 -13.39
C LEU A 177 -8.07 -7.03 -14.06
N ARG A 178 -8.27 -6.84 -15.37
CA ARG A 178 -7.78 -5.65 -16.10
C ARG A 178 -8.45 -4.35 -15.62
N ARG A 179 -9.75 -4.39 -15.35
CA ARG A 179 -10.46 -3.23 -14.78
C ARG A 179 -9.97 -2.92 -13.38
N ALA A 180 -9.64 -3.94 -12.59
CA ALA A 180 -9.04 -3.76 -11.28
C ALA A 180 -7.65 -3.15 -11.37
N ASP A 181 -6.81 -3.51 -12.35
CA ASP A 181 -5.50 -2.87 -12.54
C ASP A 181 -5.62 -1.37 -12.76
N ALA A 182 -6.55 -0.94 -13.63
CA ALA A 182 -6.80 0.49 -13.84
C ALA A 182 -7.29 1.19 -12.57
N ALA A 183 -8.11 0.53 -11.74
CA ALA A 183 -8.54 1.07 -10.45
C ALA A 183 -7.39 1.14 -9.43
N ILE A 184 -6.51 0.14 -9.38
CA ILE A 184 -5.34 0.09 -8.51
C ILE A 184 -4.37 1.22 -8.86
N GLU A 185 -4.11 1.44 -10.15
CA GLU A 185 -3.27 2.55 -10.61
C GLU A 185 -3.87 3.91 -10.20
N TYR A 186 -5.18 4.10 -10.41
CA TYR A 186 -5.88 5.30 -9.94
C TYR A 186 -5.77 5.47 -8.41
N PHE A 187 -5.94 4.41 -7.63
CA PHE A 187 -5.83 4.44 -6.18
C PHE A 187 -4.42 4.83 -5.70
N GLN A 188 -3.37 4.33 -6.36
CA GLN A 188 -2.00 4.75 -6.07
C GLN A 188 -1.77 6.23 -6.38
N GLN A 189 -2.30 6.74 -7.49
CA GLN A 189 -2.24 8.16 -7.82
C GLN A 189 -3.03 9.03 -6.83
N LEU A 190 -4.19 8.54 -6.38
CA LEU A 190 -5.02 9.23 -5.40
C LEU A 190 -4.33 9.28 -4.03
N GLU A 191 -3.74 8.18 -3.57
CA GLU A 191 -2.92 8.13 -2.35
C GLU A 191 -1.74 9.11 -2.44
N GLU A 192 -1.04 9.11 -3.57
CA GLU A 192 0.07 10.02 -3.85
C GLU A 192 -0.35 11.50 -3.77
N GLN A 193 -1.49 11.83 -4.35
CA GLN A 193 -2.03 13.20 -4.34
C GLN A 193 -2.53 13.61 -2.95
N VAL A 194 -3.28 12.75 -2.27
CA VAL A 194 -3.93 13.07 -1.00
C VAL A 194 -2.93 13.08 0.15
N LEU A 195 -2.06 12.08 0.23
CA LEU A 195 -1.13 11.95 1.34
C LEU A 195 0.15 12.75 1.12
N TYR A 196 0.68 12.78 -0.11
CA TYR A 196 2.02 13.33 -0.36
C TYR A 196 2.01 14.56 -1.25
N GLY A 197 0.83 15.07 -1.63
CA GLY A 197 0.70 16.24 -2.50
C GLY A 197 1.34 16.06 -3.88
N GLY A 198 1.50 14.82 -4.34
CA GLY A 198 2.21 14.50 -5.59
C GLY A 198 3.74 14.55 -5.50
N ARG A 199 4.31 14.57 -4.29
CA ARG A 199 5.74 14.84 -4.04
C ARG A 199 6.47 13.68 -3.35
N SER A 200 5.93 12.47 -3.26
CA SER A 200 6.60 11.37 -2.54
C SER A 200 8.00 11.06 -3.07
N SER A 201 8.21 11.14 -4.38
CA SER A 201 9.53 10.92 -4.99
C SER A 201 10.54 12.01 -4.65
N GLU A 202 10.09 13.25 -4.47
CA GLU A 202 10.91 14.38 -3.99
C GLU A 202 11.23 14.24 -2.50
N LEU A 203 10.27 13.72 -1.72
CA LEU A 203 10.33 13.61 -0.26
C LEU A 203 11.04 12.35 0.24
N SER A 204 11.18 11.32 -0.60
CA SER A 204 11.90 10.08 -0.32
C SER A 204 13.44 10.27 -0.44
N ILE A 205 13.97 11.18 0.38
CA ILE A 205 15.34 11.72 0.27
C ILE A 205 16.38 10.73 0.81
N PHE A 206 15.99 9.83 1.72
CA PHE A 206 16.90 8.85 2.30
C PHE A 206 16.98 7.58 1.46
N ARG A 207 16.03 7.34 0.56
CA ARG A 207 16.01 6.14 -0.26
C ARG A 207 17.13 6.19 -1.30
N GLN A 208 18.19 5.44 -1.04
CA GLN A 208 19.20 5.20 -2.08
C GLN A 208 18.57 4.41 -3.24
N PRO A 209 19.02 4.63 -4.48
CA PRO A 209 18.58 3.82 -5.62
C PRO A 209 18.84 2.34 -5.31
N GLU A 210 17.87 1.47 -5.64
CA GLU A 210 18.08 0.04 -5.46
C GLU A 210 19.34 -0.39 -6.20
N PRO A 211 20.26 -1.13 -5.57
CA PRO A 211 21.46 -1.59 -6.26
C PRO A 211 21.04 -2.45 -7.46
N PRO A 212 21.63 -2.23 -8.64
CA PRO A 212 21.33 -3.04 -9.81
C PRO A 212 21.77 -4.49 -9.53
N GLY A 213 20.83 -5.40 -9.27
CA GLY A 213 21.12 -6.85 -9.27
C GLY A 213 20.54 -7.71 -8.15
N ILE A 214 19.82 -7.17 -7.16
CA ILE A 214 19.05 -7.99 -6.20
C ILE A 214 17.58 -8.00 -6.61
N THR A 215 17.29 -8.39 -7.84
CA THR A 215 15.95 -8.89 -8.16
C THR A 215 15.70 -10.12 -7.29
N SER A 216 14.53 -10.21 -6.66
CA SER A 216 14.17 -11.32 -5.75
C SER A 216 14.32 -12.74 -6.33
N GLU A 217 14.55 -12.87 -7.64
CA GLU A 217 14.90 -14.12 -8.32
C GLU A 217 16.28 -14.67 -7.91
N THR A 218 17.27 -13.81 -7.65
CA THR A 218 18.64 -14.26 -7.33
C THR A 218 18.72 -14.84 -5.91
N ALA A 219 17.96 -14.28 -4.96
CA ALA A 219 17.95 -14.73 -3.56
C ALA A 219 17.21 -16.06 -3.35
N LEU A 220 16.17 -16.36 -4.14
CA LEU A 220 15.44 -17.63 -4.08
C LEU A 220 16.24 -18.77 -4.71
N SER A 221 16.98 -18.50 -5.79
CA SER A 221 17.84 -19.49 -6.46
C SER A 221 18.96 -19.98 -5.53
N GLN A 222 19.59 -19.07 -4.77
CA GLN A 222 20.67 -19.43 -3.84
C GLN A 222 20.19 -20.16 -2.57
N SER A 223 18.93 -20.01 -2.18
CA SER A 223 18.35 -20.74 -1.04
C SER A 223 17.99 -22.20 -1.38
N LEU A 224 17.68 -22.48 -2.65
CA LEU A 224 17.35 -23.84 -3.11
C LEU A 224 18.60 -24.69 -3.34
N GLU A 225 19.71 -24.09 -3.79
CA GLU A 225 20.99 -24.78 -3.97
C GLU A 225 21.67 -25.18 -2.66
N ARG A 226 21.36 -24.52 -1.54
CA ARG A 226 21.91 -24.86 -0.21
C ARG A 226 21.13 -25.94 0.55
N SER A 227 20.03 -26.43 -0.02
CA SER A 227 19.19 -27.49 0.55
C SER A 227 19.29 -28.82 -0.21
N SER A 228 20.24 -28.92 -1.15
CA SER A 228 20.55 -30.11 -1.95
C SER A 228 21.92 -30.65 -1.58
#